data_AF-A0A950ZT14-F1
#
_entry.id   AF-A0A950ZT14-F1
#
_cell.length_a   1.000
_cell.length_b   1.000
_cell.length_c   1.000
_cell.angle_alpha   90.00
_cell.angle_beta   90.00
_cell.angle_gamma   90.00
#
_symmetry.space_group_name_H-M   'P 1'
#
loop_
_entity.id
_entity.type
_entity.pdbx_description
1 polymer ?
#
loop_
_entity_poly.entity_id
_entity_poly.type
_entity_poly.pdbx_seq_one_letter_code
_entity_poly.pdbx_strand_id
1 'polypeptide(L)'
;VPNGVDAAHFAAPAEPADELRSLPRPVLGFVGGLAQWVDLDLLAQVARARPDATIVLVGPVSTDVSPLVGLPNVRVLGPRPYVDVPRFLAAMDVALIPFVNDAVTYHADPIKAYEYLAAGVPIVATDLPALRRLRPLVRLAETPSEFLSQIEAALAEGREPARAARQAEAAHHDWSCRFATVERLLLEHLPA
;
A
#
# COMPACT_ATOMS: atom_id res chain seq x y z
N VAL A 1 11.53 -15.02 8.02
CA VAL A 1 11.94 -14.33 6.78
C VAL A 1 10.78 -13.42 6.37
N PRO A 2 11.00 -12.11 6.08
CA PRO A 2 9.94 -11.20 5.63
C PRO A 2 9.31 -11.65 4.30
N ASN A 3 8.17 -11.07 3.96
CA ASN A 3 7.57 -11.21 2.63
C ASN A 3 8.47 -10.60 1.55
N GLY A 4 8.23 -11.01 0.30
CA GLY A 4 8.88 -10.46 -0.88
C GLY A 4 7.90 -9.88 -1.89
N VAL A 5 8.43 -9.46 -3.03
CA VAL A 5 7.68 -8.87 -4.14
C VAL A 5 8.21 -9.38 -5.48
N ASP A 6 7.37 -9.36 -6.52
CA ASP A 6 7.84 -9.42 -7.91
C ASP A 6 8.23 -8.00 -8.32
N ALA A 7 9.47 -7.60 -8.06
CA ALA A 7 9.87 -6.20 -8.21
C ALA A 7 9.77 -5.75 -9.68
N ALA A 8 10.07 -6.65 -10.62
CA ALA A 8 10.03 -6.36 -12.04
C ALA A 8 8.60 -6.10 -12.54
N HIS A 9 7.62 -6.91 -12.09
CA HIS A 9 6.21 -6.73 -12.42
C HIS A 9 5.69 -5.34 -12.04
N PHE A 10 6.00 -4.88 -10.83
CA PHE A 10 5.52 -3.59 -10.33
C PHE A 10 6.35 -2.38 -10.78
N ALA A 11 7.64 -2.56 -11.06
CA ALA A 11 8.50 -1.47 -11.55
C ALA A 11 8.31 -1.17 -13.05
N ALA A 12 7.76 -2.13 -13.81
CA ALA A 12 7.48 -1.95 -15.22
C ALA A 12 6.57 -0.73 -15.46
N PRO A 13 6.85 0.09 -16.50
CA PRO A 13 5.97 1.19 -16.87
C PRO A 13 4.55 0.70 -17.14
N ALA A 14 3.58 1.27 -16.43
CA ALA A 14 2.18 0.96 -16.59
C ALA A 14 1.38 2.24 -16.85
N GLU A 15 0.56 2.21 -17.88
CA GLU A 15 -0.47 3.24 -18.08
C GLU A 15 -1.51 3.16 -16.96
N PRO A 16 -1.95 4.30 -16.38
CA PRO A 16 -3.02 4.31 -15.39
C PRO A 16 -4.26 3.55 -15.86
N ALA A 17 -4.89 2.81 -14.94
CA ALA A 17 -6.15 2.12 -15.23
C ALA A 17 -7.22 3.12 -15.73
N ASP A 18 -7.94 2.77 -16.80
CA ASP A 18 -8.82 3.70 -17.52
C ASP A 18 -9.92 4.27 -16.61
N GLU A 19 -10.46 3.43 -15.72
CA GLU A 19 -11.48 3.82 -14.74
C GLU A 19 -10.98 4.79 -13.66
N LEU A 20 -9.65 4.96 -13.51
CA LEU A 20 -9.03 5.93 -12.60
C LEU A 20 -8.57 7.21 -13.30
N ARG A 21 -8.40 7.22 -14.63
CA ARG A 21 -7.81 8.36 -15.36
C ARG A 21 -8.58 9.66 -15.20
N SER A 22 -9.91 9.57 -15.13
CA SER A 22 -10.81 10.74 -15.06
C SER A 22 -11.25 11.09 -13.64
N LEU A 23 -10.74 10.42 -12.62
CA LEU A 23 -11.13 10.70 -11.24
C LEU A 23 -10.54 12.04 -10.77
N PRO A 24 -11.27 12.81 -9.94
CA PRO A 24 -10.72 13.99 -9.28
C PRO A 24 -9.45 13.66 -8.51
N ARG A 25 -8.43 14.50 -8.67
CA ARG A 25 -7.16 14.37 -7.97
C ARG A 25 -7.19 15.17 -6.65
N PRO A 26 -6.44 14.73 -5.61
CA PRO A 26 -5.54 13.57 -5.63
C PRO A 26 -6.25 12.22 -5.48
N VAL A 27 -5.65 11.16 -6.03
CA VAL A 27 -6.10 9.78 -5.86
C VAL A 27 -5.32 9.12 -4.72
N LEU A 28 -6.00 8.84 -3.62
CA LEU A 28 -5.48 8.09 -2.47
C LEU A 28 -5.96 6.64 -2.59
N GLY A 29 -5.07 5.65 -2.57
CA GLY A 29 -5.46 4.30 -2.96
C GLY A 29 -4.99 3.18 -2.06
N PHE A 30 -5.81 2.14 -1.91
CA PHE A 30 -5.44 0.88 -1.29
C PHE A 30 -5.74 -0.27 -2.26
N VAL A 31 -4.76 -1.15 -2.48
CA VAL A 31 -4.93 -2.39 -3.25
C VAL A 31 -4.73 -3.59 -2.33
N GLY A 32 -5.78 -4.37 -2.14
CA GLY A 32 -5.76 -5.58 -1.32
C GLY A 32 -7.15 -5.98 -0.86
N GLY A 33 -7.24 -7.14 -0.21
CA GLY A 33 -8.49 -7.57 0.42
C GLY A 33 -8.94 -6.55 1.47
N LEU A 34 -10.17 -6.05 1.30
CA LEU A 34 -10.89 -5.26 2.30
C LEU A 34 -11.52 -6.23 3.29
N ALA A 35 -10.79 -6.46 4.38
CA ALA A 35 -11.18 -7.37 5.45
C ALA A 35 -10.99 -6.67 6.80
N GLN A 36 -11.20 -7.40 7.90
CA GLN A 36 -11.15 -6.87 9.27
C GLN A 36 -9.84 -6.16 9.65
N TRP A 37 -8.73 -6.45 8.97
CA TRP A 37 -7.45 -5.78 9.23
C TRP A 37 -7.37 -4.37 8.63
N VAL A 38 -8.30 -3.98 7.75
CA VAL A 38 -8.34 -2.64 7.15
C VAL A 38 -9.22 -1.73 8.02
N ASP A 39 -8.67 -0.63 8.47
CA ASP A 39 -9.37 0.38 9.27
C ASP A 39 -10.24 1.26 8.36
N LEU A 40 -11.50 0.83 8.20
CA LEU A 40 -12.47 1.54 7.38
C LEU A 40 -12.95 2.85 8.03
N ASP A 41 -12.89 2.98 9.35
CA ASP A 41 -13.22 4.21 10.06
C ASP A 41 -12.14 5.27 9.85
N LEU A 42 -10.86 4.87 9.84
CA LEU A 42 -9.75 5.73 9.44
C LEU A 42 -9.92 6.20 7.99
N LEU A 43 -10.23 5.30 7.06
CA LEU A 43 -10.52 5.68 5.66
C LEU A 43 -11.70 6.65 5.56
N ALA A 44 -12.77 6.44 6.33
CA ALA A 44 -13.91 7.35 6.38
C ALA A 44 -13.52 8.73 6.95
N GLN A 45 -12.66 8.78 7.96
CA GLN A 45 -12.12 10.03 8.49
C GLN A 45 -11.28 10.77 7.44
N VAL A 46 -10.43 10.05 6.71
CA VAL A 46 -9.65 10.62 5.59
C VAL A 46 -10.58 11.19 4.52
N ALA A 47 -11.62 10.46 4.13
CA ALA A 47 -12.58 10.90 3.12
C ALA A 47 -13.28 12.20 3.51
N ARG A 48 -13.72 12.32 4.78
CA ARG A 48 -14.40 13.50 5.31
C ARG A 48 -13.46 14.71 5.45
N ALA A 49 -12.21 14.48 5.84
CA ALA A 49 -11.21 15.54 5.96
C ALA A 49 -10.71 16.04 4.61
N ARG A 50 -10.74 15.20 3.57
CA ARG A 50 -10.28 15.49 2.20
C ARG A 50 -11.38 15.25 1.16
N PRO A 51 -12.46 16.06 1.16
CA PRO A 51 -13.55 15.91 0.20
C PRO A 51 -13.12 16.18 -1.25
N ASP A 52 -11.98 16.84 -1.46
CA ASP A 52 -11.33 17.10 -2.74
C ASP A 52 -10.58 15.89 -3.31
N ALA A 53 -10.14 14.96 -2.47
CA ALA A 53 -9.42 13.76 -2.87
C ALA A 53 -10.37 12.62 -3.21
N THR A 54 -10.01 11.77 -4.17
CA THR A 54 -10.70 10.50 -4.44
C THR A 54 -10.00 9.35 -3.73
N ILE A 55 -10.72 8.62 -2.88
CA ILE A 55 -10.23 7.40 -2.23
C ILE A 55 -10.65 6.19 -3.05
N VAL A 56 -9.68 5.41 -3.53
CA VAL A 56 -9.91 4.23 -4.37
C VAL A 56 -9.49 2.97 -3.62
N LEU A 57 -10.43 2.05 -3.44
CA LEU A 57 -10.21 0.78 -2.76
C LEU A 57 -10.40 -0.37 -3.77
N VAL A 58 -9.32 -1.11 -4.04
CA VAL A 58 -9.28 -2.17 -5.06
C VAL A 58 -9.01 -3.51 -4.39
N GLY A 59 -9.89 -4.49 -4.58
CA GLY A 59 -9.72 -5.84 -4.07
C GLY A 59 -11.02 -6.51 -3.63
N PRO A 60 -10.97 -7.79 -3.27
CA PRO A 60 -12.13 -8.51 -2.74
C PRO A 60 -12.59 -7.90 -1.40
N VAL A 61 -13.90 -7.85 -1.19
CA VAL A 61 -14.52 -7.35 0.04
C VAL A 61 -15.02 -8.53 0.86
N SER A 62 -14.55 -8.62 2.11
CA SER A 62 -14.96 -9.65 3.07
C SER A 62 -15.23 -9.07 4.47
N THR A 63 -15.53 -7.78 4.54
CA THR A 63 -15.90 -7.06 5.78
C THR A 63 -17.07 -6.12 5.49
N ASP A 64 -17.72 -5.60 6.53
CA ASP A 64 -18.76 -4.59 6.38
C ASP A 64 -18.14 -3.24 5.97
N VAL A 65 -18.56 -2.73 4.81
CA VAL A 65 -18.12 -1.44 4.26
C VAL A 65 -19.07 -0.29 4.58
N SER A 66 -20.04 -0.50 5.47
CA SER A 66 -20.98 0.53 5.93
C SER A 66 -20.33 1.85 6.38
N PRO A 67 -19.12 1.90 6.99
CA PRO A 67 -18.48 3.17 7.36
C PRO A 67 -18.19 4.09 6.17
N LEU A 68 -18.10 3.52 4.97
CA LEU A 68 -17.79 4.23 3.72
C LEU A 68 -19.04 4.68 2.95
N VAL A 69 -20.23 4.20 3.35
CA VAL A 69 -21.49 4.49 2.64
C VAL A 69 -21.82 5.98 2.77
N GLY A 70 -22.24 6.58 1.65
CA GLY A 70 -22.61 8.00 1.59
C GLY A 70 -21.42 8.96 1.45
N LEU A 71 -20.17 8.48 1.42
CA LEU A 71 -18.99 9.30 1.15
C LEU A 71 -18.81 9.44 -0.37
N PRO A 72 -19.08 10.62 -0.96
CA PRO A 72 -19.17 10.78 -2.42
C PRO A 72 -17.81 10.64 -3.12
N ASN A 73 -16.73 10.78 -2.37
CA ASN A 73 -15.35 10.72 -2.83
C ASN A 73 -14.67 9.36 -2.59
N VAL A 74 -15.41 8.35 -2.11
CA VAL A 74 -14.90 6.98 -1.97
C VAL A 74 -15.38 6.11 -3.13
N ARG A 75 -14.49 5.25 -3.64
CA ARG A 75 -14.76 4.30 -4.74
C ARG A 75 -14.27 2.91 -4.33
N VAL A 76 -15.20 1.99 -4.10
CA VAL A 76 -14.90 0.57 -3.87
C VAL A 76 -15.05 -0.16 -5.20
N LEU A 77 -13.94 -0.58 -5.81
CA LEU A 77 -13.91 -1.09 -7.19
C LEU A 77 -14.02 -2.62 -7.29
N GLY A 78 -13.87 -3.33 -6.17
CA GLY A 78 -13.85 -4.80 -6.16
C GLY A 78 -12.53 -5.39 -6.66
N PRO A 79 -12.45 -6.72 -6.86
CA PRO A 79 -11.22 -7.40 -7.23
C PRO A 79 -10.76 -7.05 -8.65
N ARG A 80 -9.44 -7.10 -8.87
CA ARG A 80 -8.80 -6.92 -10.18
C ARG A 80 -7.75 -8.02 -10.39
N PRO A 81 -7.48 -8.45 -11.64
CA PRO A 81 -6.39 -9.37 -11.93
C PRO A 81 -5.06 -8.82 -11.40
N TYR A 82 -4.22 -9.69 -10.85
CA TYR A 82 -2.91 -9.31 -10.31
C TYR A 82 -2.03 -8.58 -11.33
N VAL A 83 -2.10 -9.02 -12.59
CA VAL A 83 -1.38 -8.42 -13.71
C VAL A 83 -1.75 -6.94 -13.94
N ASP A 84 -2.96 -6.53 -13.57
CA ASP A 84 -3.44 -5.16 -13.76
C ASP A 84 -3.12 -4.24 -12.58
N VAL A 85 -2.73 -4.78 -11.41
CA VAL A 85 -2.47 -3.99 -10.21
C VAL A 85 -1.48 -2.84 -10.43
N PRO A 86 -0.36 -3.00 -11.18
CA PRO A 86 0.54 -1.89 -11.48
C PRO A 86 -0.16 -0.69 -12.15
N ARG A 87 -1.20 -0.93 -12.96
CA ARG A 87 -1.99 0.13 -13.61
C ARG A 87 -2.82 0.94 -12.60
N PHE A 88 -3.30 0.30 -11.54
CA PHE A 88 -4.00 1.01 -10.45
C PHE A 88 -3.02 1.84 -9.63
N LEU A 89 -1.87 1.25 -9.27
CA LEU A 89 -0.82 1.98 -8.56
C LEU A 89 -0.30 3.15 -9.39
N ALA A 90 -0.16 3.00 -10.71
CA ALA A 90 0.27 4.07 -11.61
C ALA A 90 -0.64 5.31 -11.53
N ALA A 91 -1.93 5.15 -11.26
CA ALA A 91 -2.90 6.23 -11.14
C ALA A 91 -2.88 6.96 -9.77
N MET A 92 -2.38 6.31 -8.71
CA MET A 92 -2.44 6.81 -7.34
C MET A 92 -1.39 7.89 -7.06
N ASP A 93 -1.78 8.97 -6.39
CA ASP A 93 -0.85 9.98 -5.88
C ASP A 93 -0.21 9.53 -4.56
N VAL A 94 -0.98 8.83 -3.71
CA VAL A 94 -0.49 8.21 -2.46
C VAL A 94 -1.14 6.85 -2.28
N ALA A 95 -0.34 5.84 -1.97
CA ALA A 95 -0.81 4.52 -1.60
C ALA A 95 -0.92 4.41 -0.08
N LEU A 96 -2.06 3.90 0.40
CA LEU A 96 -2.42 3.80 1.80
C LEU A 96 -2.27 2.36 2.29
N ILE A 97 -1.82 2.19 3.54
CA ILE A 97 -1.91 0.92 4.30
C ILE A 97 -2.56 1.24 5.65
N PRO A 98 -3.89 1.46 5.68
CA PRO A 98 -4.63 1.86 6.87
C PRO A 98 -5.03 0.61 7.63
N PHE A 99 -4.07 -0.09 8.24
CA PHE A 99 -4.39 -1.29 9.01
C PHE A 99 -4.80 -0.91 10.42
N VAL A 100 -5.80 -1.61 10.97
CA VAL A 100 -6.13 -1.56 12.40
C VAL A 100 -4.88 -1.98 13.15
N ASN A 101 -4.47 -1.31 14.23
CA ASN A 101 -3.32 -1.72 15.03
C ASN A 101 -3.78 -2.61 16.19
N ASP A 102 -3.88 -3.91 15.93
CA ASP A 102 -4.31 -4.92 16.90
C ASP A 102 -3.31 -6.08 16.97
N ALA A 103 -3.61 -7.11 17.78
CA ALA A 103 -2.71 -8.26 17.94
C ALA A 103 -2.45 -9.03 16.64
N VAL A 104 -3.36 -8.99 15.66
CA VAL A 104 -3.23 -9.69 14.38
C VAL A 104 -2.31 -8.91 13.45
N THR A 105 -2.54 -7.61 13.30
CA THR A 105 -1.78 -6.76 12.38
C THR A 105 -0.42 -6.34 12.94
N TYR A 106 -0.25 -6.29 14.26
CA TYR A 106 1.01 -5.94 14.91
C TYR A 106 2.17 -6.86 14.46
N HIS A 107 1.86 -8.13 14.20
CA HIS A 107 2.82 -9.12 13.68
C HIS A 107 2.77 -9.28 12.16
N ALA A 108 1.93 -8.53 11.46
CA ALA A 108 1.84 -8.61 10.02
C ALA A 108 3.07 -7.96 9.35
N ASP A 109 3.44 -8.52 8.20
CA ASP A 109 4.42 -7.94 7.27
C ASP A 109 3.71 -7.63 5.95
N PRO A 110 3.11 -6.43 5.78
CA PRO A 110 2.23 -6.14 4.66
C PRO A 110 2.97 -6.20 3.32
N ILE A 111 2.64 -7.20 2.49
CA ILE A 111 3.23 -7.33 1.14
C ILE A 111 3.04 -6.06 0.29
N LYS A 112 1.93 -5.35 0.52
CA LYS A 112 1.55 -4.09 -0.14
C LYS A 112 2.64 -3.05 -0.07
N ALA A 113 3.36 -2.97 1.05
CA ALA A 113 4.44 -1.99 1.20
C ALA A 113 5.51 -2.21 0.12
N TYR A 114 5.89 -3.46 -0.15
CA TYR A 114 6.88 -3.78 -1.18
C TYR A 114 6.33 -3.59 -2.60
N GLU A 115 5.07 -3.95 -2.83
CA GLU A 115 4.39 -3.72 -4.12
C GLU A 115 4.34 -2.23 -4.46
N TYR A 116 4.02 -1.38 -3.48
CA TYR A 116 3.94 0.07 -3.66
C TYR A 116 5.33 0.71 -3.79
N LEU A 117 6.34 0.19 -3.06
CA LEU A 117 7.73 0.60 -3.22
C LEU A 117 8.23 0.27 -4.64
N ALA A 118 7.95 -0.93 -5.14
CA ALA A 118 8.31 -1.36 -6.49
C ALA A 118 7.61 -0.53 -7.58
N ALA A 119 6.36 -0.14 -7.35
CA ALA A 119 5.63 0.81 -8.21
C ALA A 119 6.12 2.26 -8.06
N GLY A 120 6.94 2.55 -7.04
CA GLY A 120 7.55 3.85 -6.79
C GLY A 120 6.58 4.89 -6.23
N VAL A 121 5.41 4.50 -5.73
CA VAL A 121 4.36 5.40 -5.24
C VAL A 121 4.67 5.86 -3.81
N PRO A 122 4.42 7.13 -3.42
CA PRO A 122 4.46 7.54 -2.01
C PRO A 122 3.53 6.68 -1.14
N ILE A 123 3.99 6.30 0.06
CA ILE A 123 3.25 5.37 0.93
C ILE A 123 2.99 6.01 2.28
N VAL A 124 1.74 5.95 2.73
CA VAL A 124 1.34 6.27 4.11
C VAL A 124 0.70 5.04 4.74
N ALA A 125 1.20 4.64 5.90
CA ALA A 125 0.75 3.45 6.60
C ALA A 125 0.53 3.72 8.09
N THR A 126 -0.35 2.93 8.71
CA THR A 126 -0.37 2.80 10.17
C THR A 126 1.01 2.33 10.65
N ASP A 127 1.49 2.82 11.79
CA ASP A 127 2.76 2.38 12.37
C ASP A 127 2.69 0.91 12.81
N LEU A 128 3.17 0.03 11.93
CA LEU A 128 3.35 -1.39 12.20
C LEU A 128 4.84 -1.68 12.39
N PRO A 129 5.23 -2.51 13.39
CA PRO A 129 6.63 -2.84 13.67
C PRO A 129 7.42 -3.29 12.43
N ALA A 130 6.80 -4.08 11.55
CA ALA A 130 7.43 -4.57 10.33
C ALA A 130 7.75 -3.47 9.32
N LEU A 131 6.99 -2.36 9.30
CA LEU A 131 7.19 -1.27 8.35
C LEU A 131 8.22 -0.24 8.81
N ARG A 132 8.57 -0.19 10.10
CA ARG A 132 9.52 0.77 10.67
C ARG A 132 10.89 0.75 10.00
N ARG A 133 11.34 -0.43 9.54
CA ARG A 133 12.61 -0.59 8.80
C ARG A 133 12.61 0.05 7.41
N LEU A 134 11.43 0.34 6.86
CA LEU A 134 11.26 0.93 5.52
C LEU A 134 11.19 2.47 5.58
N ARG A 135 11.33 3.08 6.76
CA ARG A 135 11.53 4.53 6.87
C ARG A 135 12.88 4.92 6.23
N PRO A 136 12.97 6.09 5.56
CA PRO A 136 11.93 7.11 5.39
C PRO A 136 11.01 6.89 4.17
N LEU A 137 11.19 5.80 3.40
CA LEU A 137 10.46 5.56 2.15
C LEU A 137 8.97 5.24 2.37
N VAL A 138 8.63 4.72 3.55
CA VAL A 138 7.26 4.55 4.04
C VAL A 138 7.00 5.53 5.18
N ARG A 139 6.00 6.40 5.02
CA ARG A 139 5.56 7.32 6.07
C ARG A 139 4.61 6.59 7.02
N LEU A 140 4.92 6.63 8.31
CA LEU A 140 4.15 5.93 9.33
C LEU A 140 3.44 6.92 10.24
N ALA A 141 2.21 6.58 10.63
CA ALA A 141 1.39 7.36 11.54
C ALA A 141 0.79 6.46 12.63
N GLU A 142 0.78 6.96 13.87
CA GLU A 142 0.21 6.26 15.03
C GLU A 142 -1.25 6.67 15.28
N THR A 143 -1.65 7.85 14.81
CA THR A 143 -2.99 8.40 15.00
C THR A 143 -3.65 8.82 13.70
N PRO A 144 -5.00 8.95 13.64
CA PRO A 144 -5.69 9.45 12.45
C PRO A 144 -5.24 10.85 12.01
N SER A 145 -4.94 11.73 12.97
CA SER A 145 -4.44 13.09 12.70
C SER A 145 -3.04 13.05 12.06
N GLU A 146 -2.16 12.20 12.58
CA GLU A 146 -0.84 11.97 11.96
C GLU A 146 -0.98 11.33 10.58
N PHE A 147 -1.92 10.41 10.38
CA PHE A 147 -2.14 9.75 9.10
C PHE A 147 -2.51 10.77 8.02
N LEU A 148 -3.41 11.70 8.35
CA LEU A 148 -3.75 12.85 7.50
C LEU A 148 -2.53 13.73 7.23
N SER A 149 -1.77 14.10 8.27
CA SER A 149 -0.55 14.91 8.11
C SER A 149 0.49 14.24 7.20
N GLN A 150 0.66 12.92 7.32
CA GLN A 150 1.55 12.15 6.45
C GLN A 150 1.04 12.05 5.01
N ILE A 151 -0.28 12.02 4.78
CA ILE A 151 -0.87 12.15 3.44
C ILE A 151 -0.49 13.50 2.83
N GLU A 152 -0.64 14.60 3.55
CA GLU A 152 -0.25 15.92 3.03
C GLU A 152 1.24 16.00 2.70
N ALA A 153 2.09 15.45 3.59
CA ALA A 153 3.52 15.39 3.35
C ALA A 153 3.89 14.51 2.14
N ALA A 154 3.19 13.39 1.94
CA ALA A 154 3.38 12.50 0.79
C ALA A 154 2.93 13.16 -0.52
N LEU A 155 1.81 13.89 -0.51
CA LEU A 155 1.32 14.65 -1.66
C LEU A 155 2.28 15.78 -2.04
N ALA A 156 2.81 16.50 -1.04
CA ALA A 156 3.78 17.58 -1.26
C ALA A 156 5.13 17.06 -1.79
N GLU A 157 5.58 15.89 -1.33
CA GLU A 157 6.75 15.20 -1.88
C GLU A 157 6.52 14.74 -3.32
N GLY A 158 5.34 14.22 -3.61
CA GLY A 158 5.00 13.65 -4.91
C GLY A 158 5.77 12.36 -5.21
N ARG A 159 5.51 11.80 -6.39
CA ARG A 159 6.07 10.51 -6.79
C ARG A 159 7.57 10.60 -7.10
N GLU A 160 7.94 11.50 -8.00
CA GLU A 160 9.24 11.49 -8.68
C GLU A 160 10.47 11.63 -7.76
N PRO A 161 10.50 12.52 -6.74
CA PRO A 161 11.73 12.77 -5.98
C PRO A 161 12.34 11.55 -5.30
N ALA A 162 11.52 10.61 -4.84
CA ALA A 162 11.97 9.37 -4.19
C ALA A 162 11.62 8.11 -4.99
N ARG A 163 11.10 8.23 -6.22
CA ARG A 163 10.64 7.08 -7.02
C ARG A 163 11.73 6.02 -7.17
N ALA A 164 12.91 6.41 -7.65
CA ALA A 164 14.03 5.49 -7.87
C ALA A 164 14.50 4.82 -6.55
N ALA A 165 14.52 5.56 -5.45
CA ALA A 165 14.89 5.03 -4.14
C ALA A 165 13.87 4.00 -3.64
N ARG A 166 12.57 4.26 -3.82
CA ARG A 166 11.50 3.29 -3.50
C ARG A 166 11.65 2.00 -4.31
N GLN A 167 11.90 2.11 -5.61
CA GLN A 167 12.08 0.95 -6.49
C GLN A 167 13.34 0.15 -6.16
N ALA A 168 14.45 0.83 -5.83
CA ALA A 168 15.68 0.19 -5.40
C ALA A 168 15.48 -0.59 -4.09
N GLU A 169 14.79 0.00 -3.11
CA GLU A 169 14.46 -0.68 -1.85
C GLU A 169 13.62 -1.94 -2.11
N ALA A 170 12.60 -1.86 -2.97
CA ALA A 170 11.79 -3.03 -3.30
C ALA A 170 12.59 -4.17 -3.96
N ALA A 171 13.59 -3.84 -4.79
CA ALA A 171 14.44 -4.85 -5.42
C ALA A 171 15.25 -5.68 -4.40
N HIS A 172 15.61 -5.12 -3.23
CA HIS A 172 16.22 -5.88 -2.14
C HIS A 172 15.24 -6.86 -1.46
N HIS A 173 13.96 -6.74 -1.77
CA HIS A 173 12.88 -7.55 -1.24
C HIS A 173 12.29 -8.50 -2.29
N ASP A 174 12.96 -8.70 -3.42
CA ASP A 174 12.46 -9.61 -4.45
C ASP A 174 12.30 -11.05 -3.93
N TRP A 175 11.27 -11.76 -4.41
CA TRP A 175 11.02 -13.15 -4.02
C TRP A 175 12.21 -14.06 -4.28
N SER A 176 13.02 -13.82 -5.31
CA SER A 176 14.26 -14.57 -5.56
C SER A 176 15.27 -14.44 -4.42
N CYS A 177 15.44 -13.23 -3.86
CA CYS A 177 16.30 -13.00 -2.69
C CYS A 177 15.74 -13.66 -1.42
N ARG A 178 14.41 -13.64 -1.25
CA ARG A 178 13.73 -14.29 -0.12
C ARG A 178 13.88 -15.80 -0.17
N PHE A 179 13.71 -16.39 -1.34
CA PHE A 179 13.88 -17.82 -1.55
C PHE A 179 15.32 -18.27 -1.25
N ALA A 180 16.33 -17.57 -1.78
CA ALA A 180 17.74 -17.89 -1.49
C ALA A 180 18.07 -17.82 0.01
N THR A 181 17.44 -16.88 0.75
CA THR A 181 17.60 -16.79 2.20
C THR A 181 16.98 -18.00 2.92
N VAL A 182 15.77 -18.40 2.52
CA VAL A 182 15.08 -19.57 3.09
C VAL A 182 15.87 -20.85 2.79
N GLU A 183 16.33 -21.02 1.55
CA GLU A 183 17.14 -22.17 1.11
C GLU A 183 18.42 -22.30 1.96
N ARG A 184 19.18 -21.20 2.10
CA ARG A 184 20.38 -21.18 2.95
C ARG A 184 20.07 -21.60 4.39
N LEU A 185 19.02 -21.03 4.99
CA LEU A 185 18.63 -21.36 6.38
C LEU A 185 18.19 -22.82 6.52
N LEU A 186 17.50 -23.38 5.53
CA LEU A 186 17.12 -24.79 5.52
C LEU A 186 18.36 -25.67 5.43
N LEU A 187 19.31 -25.37 4.55
CA LEU A 187 20.56 -26.14 4.41
C LEU A 187 21.43 -26.08 5.67
N GLU A 188 21.40 -24.98 6.42
CA GLU A 188 22.13 -24.84 7.69
C GLU A 188 21.51 -25.67 8.84
N HIS A 189 20.22 -25.98 8.78
CA HIS A 189 19.47 -26.58 9.91
C HIS A 189 18.87 -27.96 9.61
N LEU A 190 18.90 -28.41 8.36
CA LEU A 190 18.53 -29.78 8.00
C LEU A 190 19.74 -30.70 8.18
N PRO A 191 19.62 -31.79 8.94
CA PRO A 191 20.66 -32.81 8.98
C PRO A 191 20.82 -33.45 7.60
N ALA A 192 22.07 -33.81 7.27
CA ALA A 192 22.45 -34.50 6.04
C ALA A 192 21.77 -35.87 5.87
#